data_AF-R7UB88-F1
#
_entry.id   AF-R7UB88-F1
#
_cell.length_a   1.000
_cell.length_b   1.000
_cell.length_c   1.000
_cell.angle_alpha   90.00
_cell.angle_beta   90.00
_cell.angle_gamma   90.00
#
_symmetry.space_group_name_H-M   'P 1'
#
loop_
_entity.id
_entity.type
_entity.pdbx_description
1 polymer ?
#
loop_
_entity_poly.entity_id
_entity_poly.type
_entity_poly.pdbx_seq_one_letter_code
_entity_poly.pdbx_strand_id
1 'polypeptide(L)'
;MERKYALILFSLIGLIAGSHSLLPDELTLTGSQTRKVKQLVNQVVNCSQISGLAISVTTTTESLLEKGFGFVKMGGQGVKADTRFAIASLSKAFTSTLLAILIGRNTKLKNTKLDWDTPVRQYLGEDFALFDQTLTHQVTLRDLLSHKTGVPFQFLTSVTGLSKEITKEEYYRTLRSTRPILPLRTKPLYSNIMVGVAGLVAEAVTGKTFEDLVKEEIFIPLNMTSSGFTTNGVDDNKLAVPYAVREDTLVALDMELLHRVDFTPGAGGIISSANDMAKWMRFHLSGGKTPSGESLVPENILAEIYKPQIQAIEMPFVIQKPLFPVSDLYASTNMGWFTNFDRGYRKVWHSGGIMSYKSQLWLYPDIGLGFYIQISGSQNRLATLDLIIHYISSIIMKERQWLNENNICSFPESFTNQSLPSMPEPFDDTPPRPLMDFEGTFIHPTFGQMRVEEFNDSSLHISLGQHYKAKLTYSNMTDSFIAKIEGALWYTNILKNIQYKTDKNGDVYGMGMDLSLEYVYEQPTWFYRKGYPRPSEKRDVVNPLTSKCLDPEVSRSSRTTMFGITTMILSAIIHL
;
A
#
# COMPACT_ATOMS: atom_id res chain seq x y z
N MET A 1 62.04 37.25 49.24
CA MET A 1 62.16 37.09 47.77
C MET A 1 63.00 35.83 47.54
N GLU A 2 62.43 34.63 47.55
CA GLU A 2 61.65 34.02 46.44
C GLU A 2 62.43 34.05 45.12
N ARG A 3 62.70 32.96 44.39
CA ARG A 3 61.88 31.75 44.16
C ARG A 3 62.75 30.50 44.01
N LYS A 4 62.26 29.39 44.59
CA LYS A 4 62.70 28.01 44.34
C LYS A 4 61.97 27.47 43.11
N TYR A 5 62.69 26.82 42.19
CA TYR A 5 62.10 26.04 41.10
C TYR A 5 61.66 24.68 41.66
N ALA A 6 60.36 24.38 41.61
CA ALA A 6 59.81 23.06 41.90
C ALA A 6 59.67 22.28 40.59
N LEU A 7 60.41 21.17 40.46
CA LEU A 7 60.12 20.14 39.47
C LEU A 7 58.82 19.43 39.89
N ILE A 8 57.78 19.54 39.07
CA ILE A 8 56.59 18.68 39.17
C ILE A 8 56.81 17.51 38.22
N LEU A 9 57.11 16.33 38.79
CA LEU A 9 56.98 15.05 38.10
C LEU A 9 55.48 14.80 37.85
N PHE A 10 55.05 14.89 36.59
CA PHE A 10 53.76 14.31 36.20
C PHE A 10 53.94 12.80 36.05
N SER A 11 53.39 12.05 37.01
CA SER A 11 53.16 10.62 36.88
C SER A 11 52.13 10.38 35.77
N LEU A 12 52.57 9.76 34.67
CA LEU A 12 51.69 9.17 33.68
C LEU A 12 50.98 7.96 34.31
N ILE A 13 49.84 8.20 34.97
CA ILE A 13 48.86 7.16 35.22
C ILE A 13 48.17 6.92 33.89
N GLY A 14 48.42 5.75 33.29
CA GLY A 14 47.72 5.29 32.10
C GLY A 14 46.22 5.19 32.38
N LEU A 15 45.47 6.23 32.02
CA LEU A 15 44.07 6.09 31.71
C LEU A 15 43.98 5.28 30.42
N ILE A 16 43.78 3.97 30.58
CA ILE A 16 43.08 3.18 29.56
C ILE A 16 41.68 3.78 29.52
N ALA A 17 41.50 4.81 28.70
CA ALA A 17 40.20 5.24 28.27
C ALA A 17 39.62 4.06 27.48
N GLY A 18 38.90 3.19 28.18
CA GLY A 18 38.09 2.17 27.54
C GLY A 18 37.17 2.90 26.58
N SER A 19 37.42 2.73 25.29
CA SER A 19 36.50 3.12 24.23
C SER A 19 35.19 2.37 24.48
N HIS A 20 34.32 2.91 25.31
CA HIS A 20 32.96 2.44 25.43
C HIS A 20 32.37 2.69 24.04
N SER A 21 32.10 1.62 23.30
CA SER A 21 31.34 1.75 22.08
C SER A 21 30.04 2.46 22.44
N LEU A 22 29.71 3.54 21.73
CA LEU A 22 28.45 4.25 21.88
C LEU A 22 27.23 3.41 21.44
N LEU A 23 27.44 2.13 21.10
CA LEU A 23 26.38 1.19 20.82
C LEU A 23 25.66 0.85 22.14
N PRO A 24 24.31 0.76 22.13
CA PRO A 24 23.56 0.33 23.30
C PRO A 24 24.06 -1.04 23.78
N ASP A 25 23.92 -1.29 25.08
CA ASP A 25 24.06 -2.63 25.68
C ASP A 25 23.33 -3.69 24.83
N GLU A 26 23.70 -4.97 25.01
CA GLU A 26 23.15 -6.12 24.30
C GLU A 26 21.64 -6.00 24.02
N LEU A 27 21.27 -5.84 22.73
CA LEU A 27 19.91 -5.66 22.26
C LEU A 27 19.11 -6.94 22.49
N THR A 28 18.45 -7.04 23.64
CA THR A 28 17.84 -8.28 24.11
C THR A 28 16.43 -8.06 24.67
N LEU A 29 15.65 -9.13 24.71
CA LEU A 29 14.39 -9.21 25.44
C LEU A 29 14.49 -10.30 26.50
N THR A 30 14.56 -9.92 27.77
CA THR A 30 14.49 -10.88 28.89
C THR A 30 13.18 -11.66 28.88
N GLY A 31 13.14 -12.82 29.53
CA GLY A 31 11.91 -13.61 29.65
C GLY A 31 10.74 -12.83 30.29
N SER A 32 11.02 -11.91 31.22
CA SER A 32 10.03 -11.03 31.84
C SER A 32 9.50 -9.98 30.85
N GLN A 33 10.39 -9.30 30.12
CA GLN A 33 10.00 -8.33 29.09
C GLN A 33 9.19 -9.00 27.97
N THR A 34 9.62 -10.18 27.51
CA THR A 34 8.89 -10.97 26.50
C THR A 34 7.46 -11.31 26.94
N ARG A 35 7.23 -11.61 28.23
CA ARG A 35 5.87 -11.84 28.75
C ARG A 35 5.02 -10.56 28.70
N LYS A 36 5.57 -9.42 29.12
CA LYS A 36 4.87 -8.11 29.07
C LYS A 36 4.49 -7.73 27.64
N VAL A 37 5.42 -7.87 26.69
CA VAL A 37 5.15 -7.64 25.26
C VAL A 37 3.99 -8.52 24.77
N LYS A 38 4.00 -9.82 25.10
CA LYS A 38 2.92 -10.73 24.69
C LYS A 38 1.56 -10.36 25.32
N GLN A 39 1.55 -9.90 26.57
CA GLN A 39 0.33 -9.47 27.24
C GLN A 39 -0.26 -8.22 26.59
N LEU A 40 0.56 -7.19 26.37
CA LEU A 40 0.14 -5.95 25.73
C LEU A 40 -0.31 -6.19 24.28
N VAL A 41 0.39 -7.01 23.50
CA VAL A 41 -0.04 -7.34 22.13
C VAL A 41 -1.39 -8.08 22.12
N ASN A 42 -1.63 -9.02 23.04
CA ASN A 42 -2.94 -9.66 23.19
C ASN A 42 -4.04 -8.65 23.53
N GLN A 43 -3.74 -7.68 24.40
CA GLN A 43 -4.69 -6.63 24.75
C GLN A 43 -5.05 -5.79 23.52
N VAL A 44 -4.06 -5.39 22.72
CA VAL A 44 -4.27 -4.65 21.46
C VAL A 44 -5.09 -5.47 20.47
N VAL A 45 -4.80 -6.77 20.33
CA VAL A 45 -5.56 -7.68 19.46
C VAL A 45 -7.06 -7.65 19.81
N ASN A 46 -7.38 -7.67 21.11
CA ASN A 46 -8.77 -7.63 21.57
C ASN A 46 -9.42 -6.26 21.38
N CYS A 47 -8.78 -5.18 21.85
CA CYS A 47 -9.41 -3.84 21.85
C CYS A 47 -9.48 -3.21 20.45
N SER A 48 -8.58 -3.60 19.53
CA SER A 48 -8.59 -3.15 18.12
C SER A 48 -9.31 -4.14 17.17
N GLN A 49 -10.00 -5.16 17.70
CA GLN A 49 -10.73 -6.15 16.89
C GLN A 49 -9.88 -6.78 15.77
N ILE A 50 -8.61 -7.06 16.07
CA ILE A 50 -7.68 -7.70 15.14
C ILE A 50 -7.97 -9.20 15.15
N SER A 51 -8.27 -9.81 14.00
CA SER A 51 -8.53 -11.25 13.92
C SER A 51 -7.26 -12.07 14.08
N GLY A 52 -6.17 -11.63 13.44
CA GLY A 52 -4.89 -12.33 13.48
C GLY A 52 -3.73 -11.37 13.34
N LEU A 53 -2.66 -11.60 14.11
CA LEU A 53 -1.44 -10.80 14.16
C LEU A 53 -0.22 -11.68 14.22
N ALA A 54 0.82 -11.38 13.44
CA ALA A 54 2.13 -12.00 13.56
C ALA A 54 3.22 -10.92 13.65
N ILE A 55 4.23 -11.17 14.49
CA ILE A 55 5.34 -10.24 14.74
C ILE A 55 6.67 -10.97 14.72
N SER A 56 7.70 -10.31 14.19
CA SER A 56 9.10 -10.67 14.35
C SER A 56 9.96 -9.48 14.76
N VAL A 57 10.94 -9.73 15.62
CA VAL A 57 11.96 -8.77 16.04
C VAL A 57 13.31 -9.48 15.97
N THR A 58 14.30 -8.86 15.35
CA THR A 58 15.58 -9.52 15.06
C THR A 58 16.74 -8.54 15.20
N THR A 59 17.89 -9.04 15.65
CA THR A 59 19.19 -8.40 15.41
C THR A 59 19.75 -8.85 14.07
N THR A 60 20.98 -8.46 13.71
CA THR A 60 21.68 -9.00 12.53
C THR A 60 21.89 -10.51 12.61
N THR A 61 22.00 -11.08 13.81
CA THR A 61 22.40 -12.48 14.01
C THR A 61 21.24 -13.38 14.40
N GLU A 62 20.30 -12.90 15.22
CA GLU A 62 19.26 -13.75 15.82
C GLU A 62 17.88 -13.09 15.90
N SER A 63 16.86 -13.92 16.12
CA SER A 63 15.48 -13.47 16.36
C SER A 63 15.25 -13.30 17.86
N LEU A 64 14.84 -12.10 18.28
CA LEU A 64 14.49 -11.77 19.67
C LEU A 64 13.04 -12.14 20.02
N LEU A 65 12.15 -12.11 19.03
CA LEU A 65 10.75 -12.49 19.18
C LEU A 65 10.19 -12.92 17.82
N GLU A 66 9.52 -14.06 17.76
CA GLU A 66 8.71 -14.51 16.62
C GLU A 66 7.41 -15.11 17.18
N LYS A 67 6.27 -14.45 16.93
CA LYS A 67 5.01 -14.86 17.58
C LYS A 67 3.78 -14.52 16.76
N GLY A 68 2.79 -15.40 16.83
CA GLY A 68 1.42 -15.18 16.35
C GLY A 68 0.41 -15.03 17.48
N PHE A 69 -0.64 -14.27 17.21
CA PHE A 69 -1.75 -13.92 18.10
C PHE A 69 -3.07 -13.92 17.33
N GLY A 70 -4.19 -14.17 18.01
CA GLY A 70 -5.49 -14.34 17.37
C GLY A 70 -5.58 -15.64 16.57
N PHE A 71 -6.40 -15.64 15.52
CA PHE A 71 -6.73 -16.82 14.72
C PHE A 71 -6.47 -16.60 13.22
N VAL A 72 -6.12 -17.68 12.51
CA VAL A 72 -5.97 -17.68 11.05
C VAL A 72 -7.35 -17.54 10.39
N LYS A 73 -8.34 -18.25 10.94
CA LYS A 73 -9.75 -18.25 10.54
C LYS A 73 -10.59 -18.40 11.79
N MET A 74 -11.73 -17.72 11.84
CA MET A 74 -12.66 -17.78 12.98
C MET A 74 -13.08 -19.23 13.24
N GLY A 75 -12.98 -19.66 14.51
CA GLY A 75 -13.20 -21.05 14.94
C GLY A 75 -12.10 -22.04 14.53
N GLY A 76 -11.01 -21.57 13.91
CA GLY A 76 -9.90 -22.38 13.42
C GLY A 76 -8.64 -22.30 14.30
N GLN A 77 -7.49 -22.56 13.68
CA GLN A 77 -6.19 -22.56 14.36
C GLN A 77 -5.75 -21.13 14.72
N GLY A 78 -4.98 -21.02 15.82
CA GLY A 78 -4.30 -19.79 16.19
C GLY A 78 -3.21 -19.40 15.18
N VAL A 79 -2.97 -18.09 15.03
CA VAL A 79 -1.88 -17.59 14.19
C VAL A 79 -0.54 -18.09 14.73
N LYS A 80 0.34 -18.54 13.82
CA LYS A 80 1.72 -18.93 14.08
C LYS A 80 2.66 -17.94 13.39
N ALA A 81 3.95 -17.98 13.74
CA ALA A 81 4.95 -17.14 13.10
C ALA A 81 5.13 -17.45 11.58
N ASP A 82 4.77 -18.68 11.16
CA ASP A 82 4.73 -19.10 9.74
C ASP A 82 3.38 -18.85 9.04
N THR A 83 2.37 -18.33 9.75
CA THR A 83 1.11 -17.95 9.10
C THR A 83 1.37 -16.83 8.10
N ARG A 84 0.79 -16.98 6.91
CA ARG A 84 0.94 -16.05 5.80
C ARG A 84 -0.09 -14.94 5.89
N PHE A 85 0.30 -13.73 5.52
CA PHE A 85 -0.59 -12.59 5.29
C PHE A 85 -0.14 -11.86 4.03
N ALA A 86 -1.03 -11.12 3.39
CA ALA A 86 -0.64 -10.20 2.35
C ALA A 86 0.14 -9.03 2.94
N ILE A 87 1.35 -8.77 2.43
CA ILE A 87 2.20 -7.66 2.90
C ILE A 87 1.98 -6.37 2.10
N ALA A 88 1.08 -6.43 1.10
CA ALA A 88 0.64 -5.28 0.32
C ALA A 88 1.83 -4.43 -0.16
N SER A 89 1.76 -3.11 0.03
CA SER A 89 2.78 -2.16 -0.42
C SER A 89 4.20 -2.41 0.06
N LEU A 90 4.43 -3.23 1.09
CA LEU A 90 5.77 -3.67 1.47
C LEU A 90 6.47 -4.47 0.34
N SER A 91 5.70 -5.00 -0.62
CA SER A 91 6.21 -5.64 -1.85
C SER A 91 7.12 -4.72 -2.69
N LYS A 92 6.99 -3.39 -2.57
CA LYS A 92 7.82 -2.43 -3.31
C LYS A 92 9.29 -2.51 -2.91
N ALA A 93 9.55 -2.78 -1.63
CA ALA A 93 10.89 -3.04 -1.13
C ALA A 93 11.53 -4.24 -1.86
N PHE A 94 10.77 -5.33 -2.07
CA PHE A 94 11.24 -6.48 -2.84
C PHE A 94 11.53 -6.13 -4.30
N THR A 95 10.69 -5.30 -4.93
CA THR A 95 10.94 -4.82 -6.31
C THR A 95 12.25 -4.06 -6.41
N SER A 96 12.50 -3.13 -5.48
CA SER A 96 13.76 -2.36 -5.45
C SER A 96 14.98 -3.25 -5.22
N THR A 97 14.88 -4.21 -4.30
CA THR A 97 15.97 -5.17 -4.03
C THR A 97 16.22 -6.10 -5.21
N LEU A 98 15.17 -6.60 -5.88
CA LEU A 98 15.31 -7.44 -7.07
C LEU A 98 16.09 -6.70 -8.15
N LEU A 99 15.72 -5.45 -8.44
CA LEU A 99 16.43 -4.64 -9.43
C LEU A 99 17.87 -4.36 -8.99
N ALA A 100 18.13 -4.14 -7.70
CA ALA A 100 19.50 -4.00 -7.17
C ALA A 100 20.34 -5.26 -7.39
N ILE A 101 19.78 -6.46 -7.17
CA ILE A 101 20.43 -7.75 -7.45
C ILE A 101 20.76 -7.87 -8.94
N LEU A 102 19.80 -7.59 -9.82
CA LEU A 102 20.00 -7.67 -11.28
C LEU A 102 21.05 -6.66 -11.77
N ILE A 103 21.07 -5.43 -11.23
CA ILE A 103 22.11 -4.43 -11.52
C ILE A 103 23.48 -4.92 -11.03
N GLY A 104 23.54 -5.50 -9.82
CA GLY A 104 24.76 -6.08 -9.25
C GLY A 104 25.34 -7.23 -10.07
N ARG A 105 24.49 -7.98 -10.76
CA ARG A 105 24.88 -9.02 -11.70
C ARG A 105 25.25 -8.52 -13.09
N ASN A 106 25.20 -7.20 -13.31
CA ASN A 106 25.44 -6.58 -14.61
C ASN A 106 24.49 -7.10 -15.70
N THR A 107 23.25 -7.41 -15.36
CA THR A 107 22.21 -7.83 -16.32
C THR A 107 22.05 -6.82 -17.45
N LYS A 108 21.84 -7.30 -18.67
CA LYS A 108 21.71 -6.46 -19.87
C LYS A 108 20.55 -6.92 -20.74
N LEU A 109 19.93 -5.97 -21.44
CA LEU A 109 19.06 -6.24 -22.57
C LEU A 109 19.76 -5.76 -23.84
N LYS A 110 20.14 -6.69 -24.71
CA LYS A 110 20.99 -6.41 -25.88
C LYS A 110 22.28 -5.69 -25.44
N ASN A 111 22.49 -4.44 -25.88
CA ASN A 111 23.66 -3.63 -25.54
C ASN A 111 23.42 -2.68 -24.35
N THR A 112 22.21 -2.65 -23.78
CA THR A 112 21.83 -1.75 -22.69
C THR A 112 22.01 -2.46 -21.35
N LYS A 113 22.92 -1.95 -20.52
CA LYS A 113 23.08 -2.42 -19.14
C LYS A 113 21.91 -1.93 -18.28
N LEU A 114 21.38 -2.82 -17.44
CA LEU A 114 20.41 -2.43 -16.40
C LEU A 114 21.09 -1.49 -15.40
N ASP A 115 20.50 -0.33 -15.20
CA ASP A 115 20.99 0.74 -14.32
C ASP A 115 19.81 1.59 -13.82
N TRP A 116 19.98 2.21 -12.66
CA TRP A 116 18.97 3.03 -11.99
C TRP A 116 18.52 4.24 -12.80
N ASP A 117 19.45 4.83 -13.55
CA ASP A 117 19.27 6.15 -14.18
C ASP A 117 19.14 6.11 -15.70
N THR A 118 19.20 4.91 -16.28
CA THR A 118 18.83 4.70 -17.69
C THR A 118 17.33 4.91 -17.90
N PRO A 119 16.90 5.64 -18.93
CA PRO A 119 15.47 5.79 -19.25
C PRO A 119 14.77 4.45 -19.48
N VAL A 120 13.60 4.27 -18.86
CA VAL A 120 12.81 3.02 -18.87
C VAL A 120 12.47 2.56 -20.29
N ARG A 121 12.23 3.50 -21.21
CA ARG A 121 11.97 3.23 -22.62
C ARG A 121 13.08 2.42 -23.29
N GLN A 122 14.34 2.52 -22.82
CA GLN A 122 15.44 1.73 -23.38
C GLN A 122 15.29 0.23 -23.10
N TYR A 123 14.53 -0.15 -22.06
CA TYR A 123 14.25 -1.54 -21.72
C TYR A 123 12.92 -2.02 -22.31
N LEU A 124 11.89 -1.17 -22.27
CA LEU A 124 10.52 -1.53 -22.67
C LEU A 124 10.20 -1.24 -24.15
N GLY A 125 11.08 -0.53 -24.86
CA GLY A 125 10.94 -0.23 -26.28
C GLY A 125 9.91 0.86 -26.59
N GLU A 126 9.63 1.01 -27.88
CA GLU A 126 8.79 2.09 -28.44
C GLU A 126 7.32 2.02 -28.03
N ASP A 127 6.85 0.84 -27.62
CA ASP A 127 5.48 0.66 -27.11
C ASP A 127 5.29 1.25 -25.71
N PHE A 128 6.38 1.53 -24.97
CA PHE A 128 6.28 2.24 -23.72
C PHE A 128 5.99 3.72 -23.95
N ALA A 129 4.81 4.15 -23.51
CA ALA A 129 4.40 5.54 -23.56
C ALA A 129 3.61 5.91 -22.31
N LEU A 130 3.91 7.10 -21.79
CA LEU A 130 3.18 7.79 -20.74
C LEU A 130 2.39 8.94 -21.39
N PHE A 131 1.63 9.68 -20.57
CA PHE A 131 0.76 10.76 -21.03
C PHE A 131 1.44 11.80 -21.94
N ASP A 132 2.71 12.14 -21.66
CA ASP A 132 3.49 13.06 -22.48
C ASP A 132 4.88 12.52 -22.83
N GLN A 133 5.50 13.16 -23.83
CA GLN A 133 6.80 12.77 -24.36
C GLN A 133 7.92 12.96 -23.33
N THR A 134 7.87 14.01 -22.52
CA THR A 134 8.90 14.29 -21.50
C THR A 134 8.95 13.15 -20.49
N LEU A 135 7.80 12.78 -19.89
CA LEU A 135 7.72 11.64 -18.98
C LEU A 135 8.15 10.35 -19.67
N THR A 136 7.67 10.09 -20.89
CA THR A 136 7.97 8.86 -21.65
C THR A 136 9.47 8.67 -21.88
N HIS A 137 10.20 9.74 -22.21
CA HIS A 137 11.61 9.65 -22.59
C HIS A 137 12.58 9.81 -21.42
N GLN A 138 12.15 10.36 -20.28
CA GLN A 138 13.06 10.73 -19.19
C GLN A 138 12.91 9.92 -17.91
N VAL A 139 11.78 9.23 -17.72
CA VAL A 139 11.54 8.45 -16.50
C VAL A 139 12.54 7.29 -16.38
N THR A 140 13.13 7.14 -15.20
CA THR A 140 14.12 6.08 -14.88
C THR A 140 13.60 5.15 -13.79
N LEU A 141 14.26 4.01 -13.54
CA LEU A 141 13.92 3.12 -12.42
C LEU A 141 13.94 3.86 -11.08
N ARG A 142 14.89 4.79 -10.90
CA ARG A 142 14.97 5.66 -9.73
C ARG A 142 13.75 6.56 -9.57
N ASP A 143 13.20 7.06 -10.66
CA ASP A 143 11.97 7.88 -10.61
C ASP A 143 10.73 7.03 -10.28
N LEU A 144 10.64 5.84 -10.86
CA LEU A 144 9.53 4.89 -10.64
C LEU A 144 9.46 4.47 -9.17
N LEU A 145 10.59 4.00 -8.61
CA LEU A 145 10.66 3.41 -7.27
C LEU A 145 10.61 4.46 -6.16
N SER A 146 10.90 5.72 -6.47
CA SER A 146 10.87 6.82 -5.51
C SER A 146 9.68 7.76 -5.66
N HIS A 147 8.67 7.34 -6.41
CA HIS A 147 7.41 8.07 -6.52
C HIS A 147 7.60 9.49 -7.06
N LYS A 148 8.52 9.68 -8.01
CA LYS A 148 8.90 11.01 -8.52
C LYS A 148 8.29 11.33 -9.88
N THR A 149 7.35 10.52 -10.36
CA THR A 149 6.83 10.61 -11.73
C THR A 149 5.73 11.66 -11.88
N GLY A 150 5.06 12.03 -10.79
CA GLY A 150 3.88 12.89 -10.81
C GLY A 150 2.61 12.19 -11.31
N VAL A 151 2.68 10.88 -11.61
CA VAL A 151 1.52 10.04 -11.92
C VAL A 151 0.80 9.70 -10.62
N PRO A 152 -0.50 10.00 -10.48
CA PRO A 152 -1.22 9.79 -9.22
C PRO A 152 -1.39 8.31 -8.86
N PHE A 153 -1.80 8.11 -7.62
CA PHE A 153 -2.17 6.80 -7.12
C PHE A 153 -3.43 6.29 -7.82
N GLN A 154 -3.44 5.02 -8.21
CA GLN A 154 -4.58 4.43 -8.92
C GLN A 154 -4.90 3.05 -8.35
N PHE A 155 -6.05 2.94 -7.66
CA PHE A 155 -6.70 1.67 -7.34
C PHE A 155 -7.60 1.21 -8.50
N LEU A 156 -7.17 1.36 -9.75
CA LEU A 156 -8.03 1.17 -10.91
C LEU A 156 -8.76 -0.18 -10.86
N THR A 157 -8.04 -1.28 -10.66
CA THR A 157 -8.62 -2.63 -10.58
C THR A 157 -9.51 -2.81 -9.35
N SER A 158 -9.08 -2.33 -8.17
CA SER A 158 -9.84 -2.51 -6.92
C SER A 158 -11.13 -1.69 -6.90
N VAL A 159 -11.09 -0.46 -7.43
CA VAL A 159 -12.23 0.47 -7.52
C VAL A 159 -13.17 0.04 -8.63
N THR A 160 -12.69 -0.15 -9.85
CA THR A 160 -13.58 -0.41 -11.00
C THR A 160 -13.92 -1.88 -11.15
N GLY A 161 -13.22 -2.81 -10.49
CA GLY A 161 -13.41 -4.24 -10.74
C GLY A 161 -13.25 -4.59 -12.22
N LEU A 162 -12.17 -4.07 -12.84
CA LEU A 162 -11.83 -4.30 -14.24
C LEU A 162 -12.12 -5.76 -14.64
N SER A 163 -12.70 -5.93 -15.83
CA SER A 163 -13.06 -7.25 -16.36
C SER A 163 -11.91 -8.25 -16.19
N LYS A 164 -12.24 -9.50 -15.83
CA LYS A 164 -11.27 -10.61 -15.80
C LYS A 164 -10.57 -10.81 -17.15
N GLU A 165 -11.12 -10.27 -18.22
CA GLU A 165 -10.60 -10.37 -19.59
C GLU A 165 -9.56 -9.29 -19.94
N ILE A 166 -9.29 -8.33 -19.06
CA ILE A 166 -8.24 -7.34 -19.29
C ILE A 166 -6.87 -7.99 -19.16
N THR A 167 -6.02 -7.73 -20.14
CA THR A 167 -4.62 -8.19 -20.13
C THR A 167 -3.72 -7.23 -19.36
N LYS A 168 -2.55 -7.71 -18.92
CA LYS A 168 -1.52 -6.89 -18.27
C LYS A 168 -1.13 -5.70 -19.17
N GLU A 169 -0.97 -5.95 -20.46
CA GLU A 169 -0.61 -4.94 -21.46
C GLU A 169 -1.71 -3.86 -21.58
N GLU A 170 -2.98 -4.25 -21.60
CA GLU A 170 -4.10 -3.31 -21.62
C GLU A 170 -4.16 -2.46 -20.34
N TYR A 171 -3.89 -3.06 -19.17
CA TYR A 171 -3.80 -2.34 -17.91
C TYR A 171 -2.71 -1.26 -17.95
N TYR A 172 -1.49 -1.58 -18.38
CA TYR A 172 -0.41 -0.59 -18.46
C TYR A 172 -0.61 0.46 -19.57
N ARG A 173 -1.34 0.14 -20.65
CA ARG A 173 -1.68 1.13 -21.69
C ARG A 173 -2.52 2.30 -21.15
N THR A 174 -3.22 2.13 -20.03
CA THR A 174 -3.95 3.23 -19.37
C THR A 174 -3.03 4.41 -18.99
N LEU A 175 -1.74 4.15 -18.76
CA LEU A 175 -0.74 5.20 -18.47
C LEU A 175 -0.61 6.24 -19.58
N ARG A 176 -0.94 5.89 -20.83
CA ARG A 176 -0.99 6.83 -21.97
C ARG A 176 -2.08 7.88 -21.82
N SER A 177 -3.12 7.59 -21.05
CA SER A 177 -4.25 8.48 -20.75
C SER A 177 -4.24 9.02 -19.31
N THR A 178 -3.28 8.59 -18.48
CA THR A 178 -3.18 9.03 -17.08
C THR A 178 -2.33 10.29 -16.99
N ARG A 179 -2.99 11.44 -16.86
CA ARG A 179 -2.33 12.74 -16.73
C ARG A 179 -1.57 12.83 -15.39
N PRO A 180 -0.29 13.24 -15.39
CA PRO A 180 0.43 13.55 -14.16
C PRO A 180 -0.11 14.86 -13.55
N ILE A 181 -0.23 14.89 -12.22
CA ILE A 181 -0.69 16.08 -11.47
C ILE A 181 0.45 16.88 -10.85
N LEU A 182 1.68 16.37 -10.94
CA LEU A 182 2.91 17.05 -10.56
C LEU A 182 3.94 16.91 -11.69
N PRO A 183 4.83 17.88 -11.90
CA PRO A 183 5.95 17.70 -12.80
C PRO A 183 6.91 16.59 -12.33
N LEU A 184 7.64 15.99 -13.27
CA LEU A 184 8.66 14.97 -12.99
C LEU A 184 9.69 15.51 -11.99
N ARG A 185 9.97 14.73 -10.94
CA ARG A 185 10.99 14.96 -9.88
C ARG A 185 10.77 16.15 -8.95
N THR A 186 9.60 16.79 -8.95
CA THR A 186 9.38 17.96 -8.07
C THR A 186 8.95 17.60 -6.65
N LYS A 187 8.12 16.58 -6.49
CA LYS A 187 7.52 16.15 -5.22
C LYS A 187 7.26 14.65 -5.26
N PRO A 188 7.24 13.96 -4.10
CA PRO A 188 6.83 12.58 -4.08
C PRO A 188 5.31 12.49 -4.29
N LEU A 189 4.88 11.63 -5.20
CA LEU A 189 3.48 11.26 -5.42
C LEU A 189 3.38 9.75 -5.57
N TYR A 190 2.81 9.10 -4.56
CA TYR A 190 2.77 7.66 -4.44
C TYR A 190 2.02 7.02 -5.61
N SER A 191 2.60 6.01 -6.25
CA SER A 191 1.99 5.38 -7.43
C SER A 191 2.35 3.90 -7.55
N ASN A 192 1.34 3.03 -7.44
CA ASN A 192 1.50 1.58 -7.55
C ASN A 192 1.86 1.15 -8.97
N ILE A 193 1.13 1.68 -9.96
CA ILE A 193 1.31 1.29 -11.35
C ILE A 193 2.72 1.61 -11.86
N MET A 194 3.32 2.72 -11.41
CA MET A 194 4.69 3.08 -11.77
C MET A 194 5.73 2.13 -11.16
N VAL A 195 5.49 1.61 -9.95
CA VAL A 195 6.34 0.52 -9.41
C VAL A 195 6.10 -0.78 -10.17
N GLY A 196 4.87 -1.04 -10.62
CA GLY A 196 4.58 -2.13 -11.55
C GLY A 196 5.39 -2.04 -12.83
N VAL A 197 5.60 -0.84 -13.40
CA VAL A 197 6.47 -0.66 -14.58
C VAL A 197 7.92 -1.03 -14.27
N ALA A 198 8.42 -0.79 -13.05
CA ALA A 198 9.75 -1.25 -12.64
C ALA A 198 9.85 -2.78 -12.64
N GLY A 199 8.77 -3.48 -12.25
CA GLY A 199 8.64 -4.92 -12.41
C GLY A 199 8.69 -5.37 -13.88
N LEU A 200 7.98 -4.68 -14.78
CA LEU A 200 8.04 -4.96 -16.24
C LEU A 200 9.47 -4.82 -16.79
N VAL A 201 10.26 -3.87 -16.29
CA VAL A 201 11.66 -3.75 -16.69
C VAL A 201 12.45 -4.99 -16.28
N ALA A 202 12.27 -5.50 -15.06
CA ALA A 202 12.91 -6.73 -14.61
C ALA A 202 12.52 -7.94 -15.49
N GLU A 203 11.24 -8.03 -15.89
CA GLU A 203 10.77 -9.05 -16.83
C GLU A 203 11.41 -8.90 -18.21
N ALA A 204 11.40 -7.69 -18.77
CA ALA A 204 11.92 -7.41 -20.10
C ALA A 204 13.42 -7.73 -20.23
N VAL A 205 14.22 -7.45 -19.20
CA VAL A 205 15.69 -7.68 -19.25
C VAL A 205 16.09 -9.12 -18.96
N THR A 206 15.18 -9.97 -18.45
CA THR A 206 15.49 -11.36 -18.09
C THR A 206 14.70 -12.40 -18.88
N GLY A 207 13.54 -12.03 -19.44
CA GLY A 207 12.59 -12.94 -20.06
C GLY A 207 11.78 -13.79 -19.08
N LYS A 208 11.91 -13.56 -17.76
CA LYS A 208 11.17 -14.27 -16.71
C LYS A 208 10.05 -13.41 -16.14
N THR A 209 9.04 -14.05 -15.54
CA THR A 209 7.99 -13.32 -14.83
C THR A 209 8.54 -12.67 -13.56
N PHE A 210 7.92 -11.59 -13.10
CA PHE A 210 8.32 -10.92 -11.87
C PHE A 210 8.28 -11.89 -10.66
N GLU A 211 7.26 -12.73 -10.59
CA GLU A 211 7.07 -13.70 -9.53
C GLU A 211 8.18 -14.75 -9.49
N ASP A 212 8.56 -15.29 -10.65
CA ASP A 212 9.66 -16.24 -10.75
C ASP A 212 10.99 -15.59 -10.36
N LEU A 213 11.23 -14.34 -10.79
CA LEU A 213 12.43 -13.59 -10.41
C LEU A 213 12.50 -13.37 -8.90
N VAL A 214 11.45 -12.89 -8.25
CA VAL A 214 11.48 -12.72 -6.78
C VAL A 214 11.69 -14.05 -6.07
N LYS A 215 11.06 -15.13 -6.56
CA LYS A 215 11.23 -16.45 -5.97
C LYS A 215 12.67 -16.94 -6.08
N GLU A 216 13.24 -16.90 -7.27
CA GLU A 216 14.60 -17.40 -7.56
C GLU A 216 15.68 -16.52 -6.96
N GLU A 217 15.51 -15.20 -7.00
CA GLU A 217 16.56 -14.25 -6.63
C GLU A 217 16.50 -13.81 -5.18
N ILE A 218 15.35 -13.96 -4.51
CA ILE A 218 15.18 -13.50 -3.13
C ILE A 218 14.69 -14.64 -2.24
N PHE A 219 13.54 -15.25 -2.53
CA PHE A 219 12.94 -16.20 -1.59
C PHE A 219 13.79 -17.44 -1.39
N ILE A 220 14.33 -18.03 -2.46
CA ILE A 220 15.17 -19.23 -2.37
C ILE A 220 16.51 -18.92 -1.66
N PRO A 221 17.31 -17.90 -2.06
CA PRO A 221 18.59 -17.60 -1.41
C PRO A 221 18.48 -17.21 0.06
N LEU A 222 17.35 -16.61 0.46
CA LEU A 222 17.08 -16.21 1.85
C LEU A 222 16.30 -17.26 2.64
N ASN A 223 15.99 -18.42 2.05
CA ASN A 223 15.21 -19.49 2.65
C ASN A 223 13.82 -19.02 3.16
N MET A 224 13.15 -18.16 2.39
CA MET A 224 11.80 -17.64 2.68
C MET A 224 10.72 -18.58 2.15
N THR A 225 10.62 -19.77 2.73
CA THR A 225 9.78 -20.88 2.24
C THR A 225 8.27 -20.68 2.46
N SER A 226 7.89 -19.74 3.31
CA SER A 226 6.50 -19.35 3.54
C SER A 226 6.07 -18.17 2.65
N SER A 227 6.97 -17.54 1.92
CA SER A 227 6.67 -16.38 1.09
C SER A 227 6.24 -16.78 -0.32
N GLY A 228 5.43 -15.94 -0.95
CA GLY A 228 4.86 -16.21 -2.27
C GLY A 228 4.06 -15.02 -2.79
N PHE A 229 3.15 -15.30 -3.71
CA PHE A 229 2.30 -14.29 -4.35
C PHE A 229 0.83 -14.63 -4.22
N THR A 230 -0.02 -13.60 -4.15
CA THR A 230 -1.48 -13.72 -4.14
C THR A 230 -2.02 -14.33 -5.44
N THR A 231 -1.25 -14.30 -6.53
CA THR A 231 -1.61 -14.80 -7.87
C THR A 231 -1.40 -16.31 -8.05
N ASN A 232 -0.54 -16.94 -7.24
CA ASN A 232 0.00 -18.27 -7.52
C ASN A 232 -0.61 -19.39 -6.67
N GLY A 233 -1.94 -19.44 -6.59
CA GLY A 233 -2.65 -20.55 -5.92
C GLY A 233 -2.18 -20.74 -4.49
N VAL A 234 -2.43 -19.75 -3.64
CA VAL A 234 -2.06 -19.80 -2.22
C VAL A 234 -2.72 -21.03 -1.60
N ASP A 235 -1.96 -21.82 -0.83
CA ASP A 235 -2.58 -22.80 0.08
C ASP A 235 -3.43 -22.01 1.08
N ASP A 236 -4.74 -21.95 0.82
CA ASP A 236 -5.73 -21.18 1.55
C ASP A 236 -5.71 -21.45 3.05
N ASN A 237 -5.19 -22.61 3.49
CA ASN A 237 -5.13 -22.98 4.90
C ASN A 237 -4.04 -22.26 5.68
N LYS A 238 -3.03 -21.68 5.01
CA LYS A 238 -1.92 -20.96 5.65
C LYS A 238 -2.06 -19.45 5.58
N LEU A 239 -2.93 -18.93 4.72
CA LEU A 239 -3.22 -17.51 4.61
C LEU A 239 -4.26 -17.11 5.66
N ALA A 240 -3.94 -16.14 6.50
CA ALA A 240 -4.90 -15.58 7.45
C ALA A 240 -6.07 -14.97 6.69
N VAL A 241 -7.30 -15.33 7.03
CA VAL A 241 -8.51 -14.81 6.39
C VAL A 241 -8.68 -13.32 6.75
N PRO A 242 -8.95 -12.45 5.78
CA PRO A 242 -9.21 -11.05 6.03
C PRO A 242 -10.62 -10.90 6.62
N TYR A 243 -10.73 -10.23 7.77
CA TYR A 243 -12.01 -9.90 8.40
C TYR A 243 -12.23 -8.39 8.46
N ALA A 244 -13.48 -7.95 8.38
CA ALA A 244 -13.90 -6.60 8.73
C ALA A 244 -15.12 -6.65 9.66
N VAL A 245 -15.43 -5.54 10.33
CA VAL A 245 -16.52 -5.49 11.31
C VAL A 245 -17.72 -4.85 10.65
N ARG A 246 -18.85 -5.52 10.79
CA ARG A 246 -20.17 -5.05 10.38
C ARG A 246 -21.09 -5.26 11.56
N GLU A 247 -21.70 -4.19 12.07
CA GLU A 247 -22.65 -4.25 13.18
C GLU A 247 -22.06 -5.03 14.38
N ASP A 248 -20.84 -4.67 14.79
CA ASP A 248 -20.08 -5.30 15.88
C ASP A 248 -19.72 -6.78 15.70
N THR A 249 -19.93 -7.34 14.51
CA THR A 249 -19.56 -8.73 14.17
C THR A 249 -18.42 -8.78 13.16
N LEU A 250 -17.50 -9.74 13.34
CA LEU A 250 -16.43 -10.01 12.36
C LEU A 250 -16.98 -10.80 11.17
N VAL A 251 -16.89 -10.22 9.99
CA VAL A 251 -17.32 -10.79 8.70
C VAL A 251 -16.09 -11.02 7.83
N ALA A 252 -15.95 -12.23 7.30
CA ALA A 252 -14.88 -12.56 6.37
C ALA A 252 -15.06 -11.76 5.06
N LEU A 253 -13.96 -11.23 4.53
CA LEU A 253 -13.94 -10.55 3.25
C LEU A 253 -13.72 -11.53 2.10
N ASP A 254 -14.21 -11.15 0.94
CA ASP A 254 -14.01 -11.92 -0.28
C ASP A 254 -12.55 -11.81 -0.75
N MET A 255 -11.89 -12.96 -0.82
CA MET A 255 -10.50 -13.09 -1.27
C MET A 255 -10.32 -12.78 -2.76
N GLU A 256 -11.40 -12.80 -3.55
CA GLU A 256 -11.31 -12.43 -4.96
C GLU A 256 -10.70 -11.03 -5.14
N LEU A 257 -10.98 -10.09 -4.22
CA LEU A 257 -10.40 -8.74 -4.26
C LEU A 257 -8.88 -8.73 -4.08
N LEU A 258 -8.33 -9.70 -3.35
CA LEU A 258 -6.88 -9.83 -3.17
C LEU A 258 -6.21 -10.35 -4.44
N HIS A 259 -6.89 -11.21 -5.20
CA HIS A 259 -6.45 -11.72 -6.51
C HIS A 259 -6.68 -10.71 -7.65
N ARG A 260 -6.82 -9.42 -7.35
CA ARG A 260 -6.93 -8.36 -8.37
C ARG A 260 -5.73 -7.40 -8.36
N VAL A 261 -4.70 -7.72 -7.58
CA VAL A 261 -3.39 -7.04 -7.60
C VAL A 261 -2.51 -7.53 -8.76
N ASP A 262 -3.02 -8.50 -9.52
CA ASP A 262 -2.32 -9.32 -10.52
C ASP A 262 -1.52 -8.54 -11.56
N PHE A 263 -1.95 -7.32 -11.92
CA PHE A 263 -1.22 -6.52 -12.91
C PHE A 263 -0.04 -5.75 -12.33
N THR A 264 0.08 -5.67 -11.00
CA THR A 264 1.18 -4.97 -10.31
C THR A 264 1.71 -5.77 -9.11
N PRO A 265 2.18 -7.02 -9.29
CA PRO A 265 2.60 -7.87 -8.17
C PRO A 265 3.75 -7.24 -7.37
N GLY A 266 4.67 -6.54 -8.02
CA GLY A 266 5.74 -5.79 -7.35
C GLY A 266 5.27 -4.62 -6.49
N ALA A 267 4.05 -4.13 -6.69
CA ALA A 267 3.49 -3.04 -5.90
C ALA A 267 2.72 -3.54 -4.67
N GLY A 268 2.20 -4.78 -4.67
CA GLY A 268 1.27 -5.22 -3.62
C GLY A 268 1.01 -6.72 -3.49
N GLY A 269 1.57 -7.57 -4.35
CA GLY A 269 1.13 -8.95 -4.53
C GLY A 269 1.82 -10.00 -3.67
N ILE A 270 2.80 -9.61 -2.83
CA ILE A 270 3.53 -10.58 -2.00
C ILE A 270 2.71 -10.98 -0.77
N ILE A 271 2.76 -12.26 -0.45
CA ILE A 271 2.38 -12.80 0.86
C ILE A 271 3.63 -13.28 1.59
N SER A 272 3.68 -13.11 2.91
CA SER A 272 4.82 -13.57 3.71
C SER A 272 4.42 -13.92 5.15
N SER A 273 5.38 -14.43 5.92
CA SER A 273 5.25 -14.80 7.33
C SER A 273 6.21 -14.00 8.21
N ALA A 274 5.98 -13.98 9.52
CA ALA A 274 6.88 -13.27 10.44
C ALA A 274 8.30 -13.89 10.43
N ASN A 275 8.40 -15.21 10.31
CA ASN A 275 9.67 -15.94 10.24
C ASN A 275 10.47 -15.61 8.97
N ASP A 276 9.79 -15.52 7.83
CA ASP A 276 10.45 -15.17 6.57
C ASP A 276 10.88 -13.70 6.56
N MET A 277 10.04 -12.83 7.09
CA MET A 277 10.38 -11.41 7.19
C MET A 277 11.53 -11.16 8.19
N ALA A 278 11.73 -12.00 9.21
CA ALA A 278 12.94 -11.96 10.04
C ALA A 278 14.22 -12.25 9.22
N LYS A 279 14.17 -13.19 8.26
CA LYS A 279 15.29 -13.47 7.34
C LYS A 279 15.52 -12.29 6.39
N TRP A 280 14.45 -11.71 5.87
CA TRP A 280 14.49 -10.51 5.03
C TRP A 280 15.10 -9.30 5.74
N MET A 281 14.72 -9.05 6.99
CA MET A 281 15.30 -7.97 7.80
C MET A 281 16.80 -8.19 8.01
N ARG A 282 17.22 -9.42 8.37
CA ARG A 282 18.64 -9.75 8.56
C ARG A 282 19.47 -9.59 7.30
N PHE A 283 18.93 -9.95 6.13
CA PHE A 283 19.58 -9.72 4.83
C PHE A 283 19.94 -8.24 4.64
N HIS A 284 18.99 -7.34 4.91
CA HIS A 284 19.20 -5.91 4.78
C HIS A 284 20.14 -5.33 5.86
N LEU A 285 19.97 -5.74 7.11
CA LEU A 285 20.84 -5.32 8.22
C LEU A 285 22.29 -5.83 8.06
N SER A 286 22.50 -6.90 7.29
CA SER A 286 23.82 -7.49 7.01
C SER A 286 24.45 -6.98 5.71
N GLY A 287 23.94 -5.88 5.13
CA GLY A 287 24.50 -5.27 3.92
C GLY A 287 24.29 -6.10 2.65
N GLY A 288 23.25 -6.95 2.59
CA GLY A 288 22.93 -7.75 1.42
C GLY A 288 23.54 -9.15 1.42
N LYS A 289 23.91 -9.67 2.59
CA LYS A 289 24.45 -11.03 2.75
C LYS A 289 23.35 -12.05 3.07
N THR A 290 23.47 -13.24 2.47
CA THR A 290 22.62 -14.40 2.78
C THR A 290 23.01 -14.99 4.15
N PRO A 291 22.22 -15.95 4.69
CA PRO A 291 22.59 -16.66 5.92
C PRO A 291 23.93 -17.41 5.84
N SER A 292 24.40 -17.80 4.64
CA SER A 292 25.71 -18.42 4.44
C SER A 292 26.86 -17.42 4.39
N GLY A 293 26.57 -16.11 4.42
CA GLY A 293 27.55 -15.03 4.32
C GLY A 293 27.85 -14.59 2.87
N GLU A 294 27.25 -15.22 1.87
CA GLU A 294 27.38 -14.84 0.45
C GLU A 294 26.73 -13.47 0.21
N SER A 295 27.42 -12.59 -0.54
CA SER A 295 26.85 -11.30 -0.95
C SER A 295 25.96 -11.52 -2.18
N LEU A 296 24.65 -11.42 -1.99
CA LEU A 296 23.66 -11.56 -3.06
C LEU A 296 23.61 -10.31 -3.96
N VAL A 297 23.97 -9.16 -3.39
CA VAL A 297 24.06 -7.87 -4.05
C VAL A 297 25.24 -7.10 -3.44
N PRO A 298 26.08 -6.44 -4.25
CA PRO A 298 27.13 -5.56 -3.74
C PRO A 298 26.54 -4.47 -2.83
N GLU A 299 27.15 -4.27 -1.67
CA GLU A 299 26.64 -3.36 -0.64
C GLU A 299 26.43 -1.94 -1.15
N ASN A 300 27.30 -1.44 -2.03
CA ASN A 300 27.17 -0.11 -2.63
C ASN A 300 25.94 0.01 -3.54
N ILE A 301 25.54 -1.06 -4.23
CA ILE A 301 24.35 -1.08 -5.09
C ILE A 301 23.10 -1.22 -4.23
N LEU A 302 23.13 -2.05 -3.19
CA LEU A 302 22.02 -2.13 -2.24
C LEU A 302 21.82 -0.79 -1.52
N ALA A 303 22.89 -0.12 -1.11
CA ALA A 303 22.82 1.16 -0.42
C ALA A 303 22.10 2.25 -1.23
N GLU A 304 22.09 2.18 -2.56
CA GLU A 304 21.35 3.11 -3.41
C GLU A 304 19.86 3.13 -3.09
N ILE A 305 19.25 1.99 -2.74
CA ILE A 305 17.80 1.93 -2.50
C ILE A 305 17.37 2.67 -1.23
N TYR A 306 18.34 2.96 -0.35
CA TYR A 306 18.14 3.72 0.90
C TYR A 306 18.55 5.19 0.79
N LYS A 307 19.12 5.62 -0.34
CA LYS A 307 19.52 7.03 -0.48
C LYS A 307 18.28 7.92 -0.55
N PRO A 308 18.20 8.98 0.28
CA PRO A 308 17.15 9.99 0.18
C PRO A 308 16.99 10.52 -1.24
N GLN A 309 15.75 10.56 -1.74
CA GLN A 309 15.45 11.02 -3.10
C GLN A 309 14.70 12.34 -3.11
N ILE A 310 13.56 12.41 -2.43
CA ILE A 310 12.83 13.66 -2.21
C ILE A 310 12.37 13.69 -0.77
N GLN A 311 12.59 14.85 -0.12
CA GLN A 311 12.00 15.16 1.18
C GLN A 311 10.47 15.23 1.02
N ALA A 312 9.75 14.30 1.66
CA ALA A 312 8.30 14.47 1.79
C ALA A 312 8.07 15.36 3.01
N ILE A 313 7.30 16.43 2.83
CA ILE A 313 7.21 17.48 3.85
C ILE A 313 6.19 17.09 4.92
N GLU A 314 5.12 16.36 4.60
CA GLU A 314 4.07 16.00 5.57
C GLU A 314 3.39 14.68 5.20
N MET A 315 3.31 13.75 6.16
CA MET A 315 2.34 12.65 6.15
C MET A 315 1.26 12.99 7.19
N PRO A 316 -0.03 12.93 6.87
CA PRO A 316 -1.09 13.46 7.74
C PRO A 316 -1.29 12.70 9.08
N PHE A 317 -0.59 11.59 9.33
CA PHE A 317 -0.78 10.72 10.49
C PHE A 317 0.53 10.33 11.19
N VAL A 318 1.47 11.26 11.39
CA VAL A 318 2.73 10.94 12.09
C VAL A 318 2.54 11.04 13.61
N ILE A 319 2.84 9.96 14.32
CA ILE A 319 3.03 9.96 15.77
C ILE A 319 4.37 10.67 16.06
N GLN A 320 4.32 11.99 16.21
CA GLN A 320 5.51 12.83 16.41
C GLN A 320 5.30 13.93 17.45
N LYS A 321 6.40 14.52 17.91
CA LYS A 321 6.38 15.74 18.73
C LYS A 321 5.73 16.92 17.96
N PRO A 322 5.04 17.85 18.66
CA PRO A 322 4.83 17.87 20.11
C PRO A 322 3.65 17.02 20.59
N LEU A 323 2.83 16.46 19.70
CA LEU A 323 1.60 15.73 20.08
C LEU A 323 1.89 14.44 20.84
N PHE A 324 2.96 13.74 20.48
CA PHE A 324 3.37 12.48 21.11
C PHE A 324 4.85 12.52 21.47
N PRO A 325 5.30 11.80 22.52
CA PRO A 325 6.69 11.82 22.97
C PRO A 325 7.60 10.94 22.08
N VAL A 326 7.43 11.05 20.76
CA VAL A 326 8.15 10.28 19.75
C VAL A 326 8.98 11.26 18.91
N SER A 327 10.29 11.03 18.89
CA SER A 327 11.25 11.79 18.10
C SER A 327 11.48 11.12 16.74
N ASP A 328 10.39 10.78 16.06
CA ASP A 328 10.39 10.15 14.73
C ASP A 328 10.10 11.22 13.69
N LEU A 329 11.16 11.66 13.01
CA LEU A 329 11.09 12.72 12.01
C LEU A 329 11.19 12.10 10.63
N TYR A 330 10.12 12.24 9.85
CA TYR A 330 10.13 11.82 8.46
C TYR A 330 11.18 12.62 7.67
N ALA A 331 12.06 11.91 6.95
CA ALA A 331 13.14 12.54 6.20
C ALA A 331 12.87 12.49 4.70
N SER A 332 12.60 11.32 4.13
CA SER A 332 12.54 11.17 2.67
C SER A 332 11.82 9.93 2.16
N THR A 333 11.34 10.06 0.92
CA THR A 333 11.11 8.93 0.02
C THR A 333 12.42 8.45 -0.58
N ASN A 334 12.58 7.13 -0.71
CA ASN A 334 13.71 6.46 -1.32
C ASN A 334 13.21 5.46 -2.39
N MET A 335 14.03 4.54 -2.90
CA MET A 335 13.57 3.56 -3.90
C MET A 335 12.89 2.37 -3.23
N GLY A 336 11.56 2.35 -3.17
CA GLY A 336 10.79 1.29 -2.51
C GLY A 336 10.89 1.29 -0.98
N TRP A 337 11.42 2.36 -0.39
CA TRP A 337 11.66 2.56 1.03
C TRP A 337 11.40 4.00 1.45
N PHE A 338 11.21 4.21 2.75
CA PHE A 338 11.20 5.51 3.40
C PHE A 338 12.33 5.60 4.41
N THR A 339 12.73 6.83 4.73
CA THR A 339 13.68 7.08 5.82
C THR A 339 13.13 8.12 6.78
N ASN A 340 13.25 7.79 8.06
CA ASN A 340 13.04 8.71 9.16
C ASN A 340 14.29 8.73 10.05
N PHE A 341 14.35 9.69 10.95
CA PHE A 341 15.25 9.66 12.11
C PHE A 341 14.42 9.47 13.36
N ASP A 342 14.63 8.36 14.07
CA ASP A 342 13.96 8.03 15.32
C ASP A 342 14.98 7.86 16.44
N ARG A 343 14.86 8.68 17.49
CA ARG A 343 15.74 8.69 18.68
C ARG A 343 17.22 8.86 18.33
N GLY A 344 17.50 9.63 17.28
CA GLY A 344 18.86 9.86 16.77
C GLY A 344 19.40 8.77 15.84
N TYR A 345 18.67 7.66 15.66
CA TYR A 345 19.06 6.60 14.73
C TYR A 345 18.36 6.77 13.39
N ARG A 346 19.04 6.37 12.32
CA ARG A 346 18.40 6.27 11.00
C ARG A 346 17.46 5.07 11.00
N LYS A 347 16.18 5.33 10.73
CA LYS A 347 15.14 4.32 10.56
C LYS A 347 14.78 4.20 9.07
N VAL A 348 15.05 3.03 8.48
CA VAL A 348 14.58 2.68 7.13
C VAL A 348 13.34 1.82 7.27
N TRP A 349 12.27 2.16 6.57
CA TRP A 349 11.00 1.46 6.77
C TRP A 349 10.12 1.46 5.53
N HIS A 350 9.15 0.55 5.52
CA HIS A 350 8.03 0.59 4.59
C HIS A 350 6.81 -0.09 5.23
N SER A 351 5.62 0.27 4.78
CA SER A 351 4.33 -0.26 5.25
C SER A 351 3.51 -0.87 4.11
N GLY A 352 2.42 -1.55 4.46
CA GLY A 352 1.51 -2.16 3.52
C GLY A 352 0.08 -2.11 4.00
N GLY A 353 -0.85 -1.79 3.10
CA GLY A 353 -2.28 -1.95 3.31
C GLY A 353 -2.95 -2.50 2.07
N ILE A 354 -3.75 -3.56 2.24
CA ILE A 354 -4.67 -4.04 1.22
C ILE A 354 -5.82 -4.76 1.90
N MET A 355 -7.07 -4.43 1.54
CA MET A 355 -8.24 -4.91 2.27
C MET A 355 -8.08 -4.66 3.79
N SER A 356 -8.35 -5.67 4.61
CA SER A 356 -8.09 -5.68 6.04
C SER A 356 -6.68 -6.15 6.42
N TYR A 357 -5.77 -6.39 5.48
CA TYR A 357 -4.36 -6.62 5.81
C TYR A 357 -3.63 -5.31 6.05
N LYS A 358 -2.75 -5.32 7.04
CA LYS A 358 -1.73 -4.27 7.25
C LYS A 358 -0.41 -4.91 7.61
N SER A 359 0.68 -4.30 7.17
CA SER A 359 2.04 -4.71 7.54
C SER A 359 2.95 -3.51 7.75
N GLN A 360 3.92 -3.64 8.64
CA GLN A 360 4.91 -2.61 8.92
C GLN A 360 6.28 -3.27 9.11
N LEU A 361 7.31 -2.69 8.51
CA LEU A 361 8.70 -3.11 8.69
C LEU A 361 9.59 -1.91 8.99
N TRP A 362 10.32 -1.95 10.10
CA TRP A 362 11.30 -0.93 10.49
C TRP A 362 12.68 -1.57 10.65
N LEU A 363 13.70 -0.96 10.06
CA LEU A 363 15.10 -1.30 10.23
C LEU A 363 15.83 -0.11 10.84
N TYR A 364 16.69 -0.39 11.81
CA TYR A 364 17.67 0.54 12.37
C TYR A 364 19.06 0.02 12.03
N PRO A 365 19.59 0.32 10.83
CA PRO A 365 20.86 -0.25 10.37
C PRO A 365 22.04 0.07 11.30
N ASP A 366 22.04 1.26 11.90
CA ASP A 366 23.14 1.76 12.74
C ASP A 366 23.37 0.92 14.00
N ILE A 367 22.33 0.21 14.46
CA ILE A 367 22.38 -0.68 15.63
C ILE A 367 22.00 -2.13 15.29
N GLY A 368 21.80 -2.45 14.00
CA GLY A 368 21.49 -3.81 13.56
C GLY A 368 20.17 -4.37 14.08
N LEU A 369 19.12 -3.56 14.22
CA LEU A 369 17.83 -3.96 14.80
C LEU A 369 16.68 -3.87 13.77
N GLY A 370 15.82 -4.88 13.73
CA GLY A 370 14.67 -4.95 12.82
C GLY A 370 13.37 -5.33 13.53
N PHE A 371 12.27 -4.70 13.11
CA PHE A 371 10.91 -5.00 13.56
C PHE A 371 10.02 -5.24 12.35
N TYR A 372 9.22 -6.30 12.42
CA TYR A 372 8.18 -6.56 11.44
C TYR A 372 6.90 -7.02 12.14
N ILE A 373 5.77 -6.47 11.71
CA ILE A 373 4.46 -6.85 12.22
C ILE A 373 3.44 -6.83 11.07
N GLN A 374 2.52 -7.79 11.10
CA GLN A 374 1.43 -7.91 10.14
C GLN A 374 0.14 -8.32 10.82
N ILE A 375 -0.99 -7.85 10.30
CA ILE A 375 -2.32 -8.10 10.84
C ILE A 375 -3.37 -8.36 9.76
N SER A 376 -4.48 -8.97 10.18
CA SER A 376 -5.78 -9.05 9.50
C SER A 376 -6.87 -8.57 10.47
N GLY A 377 -7.87 -7.77 10.04
CA GLY A 377 -8.91 -7.23 10.94
C GLY A 377 -9.55 -5.89 10.53
N SER A 378 -10.60 -5.47 11.25
CA SER A 378 -11.50 -4.39 10.81
C SER A 378 -11.06 -2.98 11.16
N GLN A 379 -10.51 -2.75 12.37
CA GLN A 379 -10.12 -1.43 12.86
C GLN A 379 -8.63 -1.19 12.66
N ASN A 380 -8.13 -1.67 11.52
CA ASN A 380 -6.72 -1.79 11.21
C ASN A 380 -6.12 -0.46 10.77
N ARG A 381 -5.91 0.45 11.74
CA ARG A 381 -5.10 1.64 11.53
C ARG A 381 -3.63 1.22 11.50
N LEU A 382 -2.87 1.70 10.50
CA LEU A 382 -1.40 1.55 10.49
C LEU A 382 -0.77 2.02 11.81
N ALA A 383 -1.36 3.05 12.42
CA ALA A 383 -0.99 3.54 13.74
C ALA A 383 -0.94 2.43 14.81
N THR A 384 -1.83 1.44 14.80
CA THR A 384 -1.83 0.36 15.79
C THR A 384 -0.55 -0.48 15.72
N LEU A 385 -0.02 -0.71 14.52
CA LEU A 385 1.24 -1.43 14.31
C LEU A 385 2.41 -0.61 14.85
N ASP A 386 2.41 0.70 14.57
CA ASP A 386 3.44 1.64 15.04
C ASP A 386 3.46 1.72 16.57
N LEU A 387 2.30 1.73 17.24
CA LEU A 387 2.22 1.72 18.71
C LEU A 387 2.88 0.47 19.31
N ILE A 388 2.62 -0.71 18.73
CA ILE A 388 3.24 -1.96 19.19
C ILE A 388 4.76 -1.89 19.00
N ILE A 389 5.23 -1.43 17.83
CA ILE A 389 6.67 -1.31 17.58
C ILE A 389 7.32 -0.26 18.50
N HIS A 390 6.67 0.89 18.74
CA HIS A 390 7.16 1.90 19.69
C HIS A 390 7.28 1.35 21.10
N TYR A 391 6.30 0.57 21.56
CA TYR A 391 6.36 -0.09 22.86
C TYR A 391 7.55 -1.06 22.94
N ILE A 392 7.69 -1.97 21.97
CA ILE A 392 8.77 -2.97 21.99
C ILE A 392 10.14 -2.32 21.83
N SER A 393 10.30 -1.39 20.89
CA SER A 393 11.54 -0.65 20.68
C SER A 393 11.96 0.12 21.94
N SER A 394 11.01 0.70 22.69
CA SER A 394 11.35 1.39 23.93
C SER A 394 11.92 0.47 25.01
N ILE A 395 11.50 -0.81 25.04
CA ILE A 395 12.06 -1.82 25.94
C ILE A 395 13.48 -2.20 25.51
N ILE A 396 13.67 -2.54 24.23
CA ILE A 396 14.93 -3.05 23.70
C ILE A 396 16.01 -1.97 23.73
N MET A 397 15.67 -0.75 23.33
CA MET A 397 16.58 0.39 23.26
C MET A 397 16.75 1.09 24.63
N LYS A 398 16.13 0.56 25.69
CA LYS A 398 16.18 1.08 27.07
C LYS A 398 15.73 2.55 27.17
N GLU A 399 14.72 2.89 26.37
CA GLU A 399 14.14 4.23 26.31
C GLU A 399 12.97 4.37 27.28
N ARG A 400 12.59 5.62 27.56
CA ARG A 400 11.42 5.89 28.39
C ARG A 400 10.15 5.34 27.73
N GLN A 401 9.46 4.44 28.44
CA GLN A 401 8.17 3.91 28.03
C GLN A 401 7.09 4.96 28.24
N TRP A 402 6.43 5.36 27.16
CA TRP A 402 5.27 6.25 27.19
C TRP A 402 3.96 5.51 26.90
N LEU A 403 4.04 4.38 26.18
CA LEU A 403 2.95 3.42 26.00
C LEU A 403 2.99 2.33 27.07
N ASN A 404 1.82 1.88 27.49
CA ASN A 404 1.63 0.78 28.44
C ASN A 404 0.21 0.21 28.32
N GLU A 405 -0.08 -0.80 29.14
CA GLU A 405 -1.35 -1.52 29.20
C GLU A 405 -2.56 -0.59 29.47
N ASN A 406 -2.36 0.56 30.12
CA ASN A 406 -3.47 1.44 30.48
C ASN A 406 -3.84 2.44 29.38
N ASN A 407 -2.93 2.74 28.44
CA ASN A 407 -3.12 3.83 27.47
C ASN A 407 -3.09 3.39 26.00
N ILE A 408 -2.56 2.20 25.68
CA ILE A 408 -2.39 1.79 24.29
C ILE A 408 -3.73 1.58 23.56
N CYS A 409 -4.74 1.03 24.24
CA CYS A 409 -6.06 0.80 23.65
C CYS A 409 -6.94 2.05 23.57
N SER A 410 -6.59 3.11 24.31
CA SER A 410 -7.29 4.40 24.29
C SER A 410 -6.53 5.47 23.51
N PHE A 411 -5.49 5.08 22.75
CA PHE A 411 -4.76 5.98 21.88
C PHE A 411 -5.63 6.42 20.69
N PRO A 412 -5.60 7.69 20.24
CA PRO A 412 -4.78 8.81 20.73
C PRO A 412 -5.43 9.64 21.85
N GLU A 413 -6.69 9.37 22.20
CA GLU A 413 -7.51 10.17 23.12
C GLU A 413 -6.86 10.35 24.50
N SER A 414 -6.10 9.35 24.96
CA SER A 414 -5.36 9.43 26.22
C SER A 414 -4.17 10.40 26.21
N PHE A 415 -3.74 10.91 25.05
CA PHE A 415 -2.56 11.75 24.89
C PHE A 415 -2.84 13.14 24.34
N THR A 416 -3.96 13.34 23.64
CA THR A 416 -4.30 14.63 23.04
C THR A 416 -5.79 14.91 23.15
N ASN A 417 -6.11 16.16 23.48
CA ASN A 417 -7.47 16.70 23.40
C ASN A 417 -7.82 17.17 21.96
N GLN A 418 -6.88 17.05 21.02
CA GLN A 418 -7.20 17.32 19.61
C GLN A 418 -8.13 16.22 19.12
N SER A 419 -9.35 16.61 18.76
CA SER A 419 -10.22 15.81 17.92
C SER A 419 -9.47 15.49 16.63
N LEU A 420 -9.46 14.21 16.25
CA LEU A 420 -9.10 13.83 14.88
C LEU A 420 -10.00 14.63 13.92
N PRO A 421 -9.51 14.98 12.71
CA PRO A 421 -10.33 15.69 11.73
C PRO A 421 -11.70 15.01 11.64
N SER A 422 -12.77 15.79 11.86
CA SER A 422 -14.13 15.26 11.81
C SER A 422 -14.36 14.66 10.44
N MET A 423 -14.80 13.41 10.41
CA MET A 423 -15.25 12.78 9.19
C MET A 423 -16.36 13.63 8.56
N PRO A 424 -16.49 13.63 7.22
CA PRO A 424 -17.65 14.25 6.61
C PRO A 424 -18.91 13.59 7.16
N GLU A 425 -19.76 14.37 7.82
CA GLU A 425 -20.99 13.85 8.39
C GLU A 425 -22.14 14.02 7.39
N PRO A 426 -22.98 12.98 7.20
CA PRO A 426 -24.22 13.13 6.46
C PRO A 426 -25.08 14.24 7.07
N PHE A 427 -25.65 15.10 6.23
CA PHE A 427 -26.57 16.13 6.66
C PHE A 427 -28.00 15.65 6.37
N ASP A 428 -28.83 15.57 7.40
CA ASP A 428 -30.21 15.08 7.32
C ASP A 428 -31.15 16.22 6.88
N ASP A 429 -30.92 16.72 5.67
CA ASP A 429 -31.73 17.75 5.02
C ASP A 429 -31.85 17.47 3.51
N THR A 430 -32.88 18.04 2.90
CA THR A 430 -33.10 17.94 1.46
C THR A 430 -32.08 18.79 0.68
N PRO A 431 -31.51 18.28 -0.43
CA PRO A 431 -30.65 19.09 -1.28
C PRO A 431 -31.39 20.34 -1.79
N PRO A 432 -30.69 21.47 -2.00
CA PRO A 432 -31.29 22.74 -2.44
C PRO A 432 -31.82 22.71 -3.89
N ARG A 433 -31.63 21.60 -4.62
CA ARG A 433 -32.08 21.36 -6.00
C ARG A 433 -32.59 19.92 -6.16
N PRO A 434 -33.44 19.62 -7.16
CA PRO A 434 -33.93 18.27 -7.42
C PRO A 434 -32.80 17.24 -7.62
N LEU A 435 -32.98 16.01 -7.13
CA LEU A 435 -32.00 14.94 -7.28
C LEU A 435 -31.68 14.63 -8.75
N MET A 436 -32.69 14.73 -9.62
CA MET A 436 -32.57 14.55 -11.07
C MET A 436 -31.50 15.42 -11.72
N ASP A 437 -31.19 16.59 -11.15
CA ASP A 437 -30.13 17.47 -11.68
C ASP A 437 -28.74 16.84 -11.54
N PHE A 438 -28.54 15.95 -10.57
CA PHE A 438 -27.28 15.27 -10.30
C PHE A 438 -27.15 13.92 -11.01
N GLU A 439 -28.26 13.36 -11.50
CA GLU A 439 -28.28 12.08 -12.22
C GLU A 439 -27.49 12.12 -13.54
N GLY A 440 -27.11 10.94 -14.01
CA GLY A 440 -26.58 10.73 -15.36
C GLY A 440 -25.26 9.97 -15.41
N THR A 441 -24.71 9.89 -16.62
CA THR A 441 -23.43 9.22 -16.88
C THR A 441 -22.30 10.24 -16.95
N PHE A 442 -21.27 10.07 -16.13
CA PHE A 442 -20.06 10.86 -16.11
C PHE A 442 -18.86 10.01 -16.59
N ILE A 443 -17.97 10.59 -17.38
CA ILE A 443 -16.89 9.89 -18.06
C ILE A 443 -15.54 10.42 -17.60
N HIS A 444 -14.62 9.50 -17.27
CA HIS A 444 -13.20 9.78 -17.09
C HIS A 444 -12.38 8.89 -18.04
N PRO A 445 -11.35 9.43 -18.72
CA PRO A 445 -10.51 8.64 -19.64
C PRO A 445 -9.94 7.37 -19.00
N THR A 446 -9.29 7.47 -17.84
CA THR A 446 -8.73 6.31 -17.11
C THR A 446 -9.76 5.37 -16.48
N PHE A 447 -10.73 5.89 -15.72
CA PHE A 447 -11.65 5.09 -14.91
C PHE A 447 -12.91 4.62 -15.65
N GLY A 448 -13.21 5.16 -16.83
CA GLY A 448 -14.37 4.79 -17.63
C GLY A 448 -15.63 5.56 -17.22
N GLN A 449 -16.77 4.87 -17.22
CA GLN A 449 -18.09 5.48 -16.99
C GLN A 449 -18.52 5.29 -15.54
N MET A 450 -18.96 6.37 -14.94
CA MET A 450 -19.62 6.42 -13.65
C MET A 450 -21.09 6.78 -13.88
N ARG A 451 -22.02 6.03 -13.27
CA ARG A 451 -23.45 6.31 -13.34
C ARG A 451 -23.94 6.79 -11.98
N VAL A 452 -24.76 7.83 -11.99
CA VAL A 452 -25.49 8.36 -10.83
C VAL A 452 -26.98 8.20 -11.14
N GLU A 453 -27.69 7.45 -10.31
CA GLU A 453 -29.09 7.08 -10.52
C GLU A 453 -29.89 7.29 -9.23
N GLU A 454 -31.11 7.81 -9.34
CA GLU A 454 -32.05 7.88 -8.22
C GLU A 454 -32.71 6.52 -7.99
N PHE A 455 -32.82 6.12 -6.73
CA PHE A 455 -33.52 4.91 -6.29
C PHE A 455 -34.86 5.26 -5.63
N ASN A 456 -35.75 4.26 -5.50
CA ASN A 456 -37.12 4.42 -5.00
C ASN A 456 -37.22 5.03 -3.58
N ASP A 457 -36.13 5.07 -2.82
CA ASP A 457 -36.06 5.69 -1.50
C ASP A 457 -35.61 7.16 -1.53
N SER A 458 -35.67 7.80 -2.71
CA SER A 458 -35.20 9.17 -2.95
C SER A 458 -33.75 9.38 -2.54
N SER A 459 -32.90 8.37 -2.80
CA SER A 459 -31.46 8.47 -2.63
C SER A 459 -30.73 8.28 -3.96
N LEU A 460 -29.60 8.97 -4.11
CA LEU A 460 -28.74 8.81 -5.28
C LEU A 460 -27.73 7.71 -5.03
N HIS A 461 -27.49 6.87 -6.03
CA HIS A 461 -26.49 5.82 -5.98
C HIS A 461 -25.46 6.02 -7.09
N ILE A 462 -24.19 5.83 -6.74
CA ILE A 462 -23.08 5.76 -7.69
C ILE A 462 -22.81 4.31 -8.04
N SER A 463 -22.61 4.04 -9.33
CA SER A 463 -21.91 2.84 -9.79
C SER A 463 -20.72 3.21 -10.68
N LEU A 464 -19.56 2.58 -10.42
CA LEU A 464 -18.35 2.70 -11.24
C LEU A 464 -17.72 1.31 -11.39
N GLY A 465 -17.81 0.78 -12.62
CA GLY A 465 -17.40 -0.59 -12.93
C GLY A 465 -18.16 -1.65 -12.12
N GLN A 466 -17.51 -2.76 -11.78
CA GLN A 466 -18.15 -3.90 -11.08
C GLN A 466 -18.15 -3.75 -9.55
N HIS A 467 -17.18 -3.03 -8.97
CA HIS A 467 -16.94 -3.06 -7.52
C HIS A 467 -17.39 -1.81 -6.78
N TYR A 468 -17.23 -0.63 -7.37
CA TYR A 468 -17.56 0.61 -6.68
C TYR A 468 -19.06 0.88 -6.76
N LYS A 469 -19.71 0.75 -5.62
CA LYS A 469 -21.10 1.17 -5.39
C LYS A 469 -21.12 2.07 -4.17
N ALA A 470 -21.90 3.13 -4.20
CA ALA A 470 -22.06 3.99 -3.03
C ALA A 470 -23.45 4.60 -2.99
N LYS A 471 -24.02 4.70 -1.79
CA LYS A 471 -25.20 5.51 -1.52
C LYS A 471 -24.79 6.93 -1.16
N LEU A 472 -25.46 7.93 -1.75
CA LEU A 472 -25.20 9.33 -1.50
C LEU A 472 -26.20 9.90 -0.50
N THR A 473 -25.68 10.58 0.50
CA THR A 473 -26.46 11.43 1.41
C THR A 473 -26.03 12.87 1.21
N TYR A 474 -26.97 13.81 1.30
CA TYR A 474 -26.65 15.22 1.14
C TYR A 474 -25.62 15.68 2.18
N SER A 475 -24.73 16.58 1.77
CA SER A 475 -23.79 17.27 2.64
C SER A 475 -24.32 18.66 2.95
N ASN A 476 -23.96 19.26 4.08
CA ASN A 476 -24.31 20.66 4.38
C ASN A 476 -23.65 21.69 3.43
N MET A 477 -22.83 21.24 2.49
CA MET A 477 -22.23 22.05 1.44
C MET A 477 -23.07 21.98 0.15
N THR A 478 -23.27 23.13 -0.50
CA THR A 478 -23.94 23.22 -1.79
C THR A 478 -23.31 22.26 -2.81
N ASP A 479 -24.13 21.56 -3.58
CA ASP A 479 -23.72 20.66 -4.66
C ASP A 479 -22.73 19.58 -4.23
N SER A 480 -22.84 19.15 -2.97
CA SER A 480 -21.96 18.17 -2.38
C SER A 480 -22.75 17.07 -1.69
N PHE A 481 -22.21 15.86 -1.75
CA PHE A 481 -22.80 14.68 -1.12
C PHE A 481 -21.72 13.91 -0.36
N ILE A 482 -22.14 13.17 0.65
CA ILE A 482 -21.35 12.16 1.33
C ILE A 482 -21.68 10.81 0.72
N ALA A 483 -20.69 10.17 0.11
CA ALA A 483 -20.81 8.82 -0.41
C ALA A 483 -20.43 7.80 0.67
N LYS A 484 -21.36 6.90 1.00
CA LYS A 484 -21.12 5.70 1.80
C LYS A 484 -20.90 4.54 0.84
N ILE A 485 -19.69 3.98 0.84
CA ILE A 485 -19.32 2.85 -0.02
C ILE A 485 -20.07 1.57 0.40
N GLU A 486 -20.57 0.85 -0.59
CA GLU A 486 -21.34 -0.39 -0.47
C GLU A 486 -20.76 -1.49 -1.37
N GLY A 487 -21.47 -2.62 -1.50
CA GLY A 487 -21.08 -3.70 -2.40
C GLY A 487 -19.77 -4.37 -1.98
N ALA A 488 -18.88 -4.66 -2.92
CA ALA A 488 -17.63 -5.40 -2.65
C ALA A 488 -16.66 -4.64 -1.72
N LEU A 489 -16.79 -3.31 -1.63
CA LEU A 489 -15.87 -2.43 -0.90
C LEU A 489 -16.44 -1.92 0.43
N TRP A 490 -17.55 -2.51 0.91
CA TRP A 490 -18.25 -2.12 2.14
C TRP A 490 -17.33 -2.01 3.37
N TYR A 491 -16.28 -2.83 3.41
CA TYR A 491 -15.35 -2.94 4.54
C TYR A 491 -14.42 -1.72 4.70
N THR A 492 -14.32 -0.87 3.67
CA THR A 492 -13.51 0.35 3.76
C THR A 492 -14.08 1.29 4.82
N ASN A 493 -15.41 1.33 4.96
CA ASN A 493 -16.15 2.23 5.84
C ASN A 493 -15.69 3.71 5.70
N ILE A 494 -15.25 4.09 4.50
CA ILE A 494 -14.79 5.44 4.20
C ILE A 494 -15.97 6.24 3.66
N LEU A 495 -16.25 7.36 4.31
CA LEU A 495 -17.14 8.38 3.77
C LEU A 495 -16.35 9.29 2.84
N LYS A 496 -16.83 9.47 1.61
CA LYS A 496 -16.16 10.30 0.60
C LYS A 496 -16.99 11.53 0.28
N ASN A 497 -16.34 12.68 0.21
CA ASN A 497 -16.95 13.88 -0.33
C ASN A 497 -17.07 13.75 -1.84
N ILE A 498 -18.28 13.92 -2.34
CA ILE A 498 -18.61 14.10 -3.74
C ILE A 498 -18.88 15.58 -3.95
N GLN A 499 -18.28 16.16 -4.98
CA GLN A 499 -18.48 17.55 -5.36
C GLN A 499 -18.99 17.61 -6.80
N TYR A 500 -19.99 18.44 -7.06
CA TYR A 500 -20.46 18.70 -8.42
C TYR A 500 -19.98 20.06 -8.93
N LYS A 501 -19.77 20.13 -10.24
CA LYS A 501 -19.52 21.37 -10.97
C LYS A 501 -20.76 21.75 -11.74
N THR A 502 -21.15 23.01 -11.61
CA THR A 502 -22.26 23.62 -12.34
C THR A 502 -21.75 24.73 -13.25
N ASP A 503 -22.41 24.89 -14.39
CA ASP A 503 -22.15 25.99 -15.31
C ASP A 503 -22.90 27.27 -14.90
N LYS A 504 -22.77 28.32 -15.71
CA LYS A 504 -23.44 29.61 -15.49
C LYS A 504 -24.98 29.54 -15.53
N ASN A 505 -25.54 28.49 -16.12
CA ASN A 505 -26.99 28.25 -16.19
C ASN A 505 -27.47 27.38 -15.02
N GLY A 506 -26.55 26.85 -14.21
CA GLY A 506 -26.84 25.93 -13.10
C GLY A 506 -26.76 24.45 -13.49
N ASP A 507 -26.45 24.12 -14.75
CA ASP A 507 -26.40 22.74 -15.24
C ASP A 507 -25.18 22.01 -14.69
N VAL A 508 -25.41 20.85 -14.09
CA VAL A 508 -24.34 19.97 -13.62
C VAL A 508 -23.59 19.37 -14.83
N TYR A 509 -22.27 19.57 -14.89
CA TYR A 509 -21.45 19.04 -15.97
C TYR A 509 -20.25 18.20 -15.50
N GLY A 510 -19.95 18.23 -14.21
CA GLY A 510 -18.84 17.49 -13.65
C GLY A 510 -19.13 16.97 -12.26
N MET A 511 -18.52 15.84 -11.93
CA MET A 511 -18.60 15.19 -10.62
C MET A 511 -17.19 14.78 -10.20
N GLY A 512 -16.77 15.22 -9.02
CA GLY A 512 -15.45 15.02 -8.46
C GLY A 512 -15.52 14.18 -7.20
N MET A 513 -14.63 13.20 -7.08
CA MET A 513 -14.51 12.41 -5.86
C MET A 513 -13.10 11.90 -5.65
N ASP A 514 -12.72 11.70 -4.40
CA ASP A 514 -11.49 11.00 -4.03
C ASP A 514 -11.71 9.48 -4.16
N LEU A 515 -10.97 8.86 -5.09
CA LEU A 515 -11.04 7.42 -5.40
C LEU A 515 -10.05 6.58 -4.59
N SER A 516 -9.28 7.20 -3.67
CA SER A 516 -8.41 6.44 -2.77
C SER A 516 -9.25 5.57 -1.83
N LEU A 517 -8.84 4.32 -1.64
CA LEU A 517 -9.45 3.40 -0.66
C LEU A 517 -8.83 3.55 0.74
N GLU A 518 -8.11 4.65 0.96
CA GLU A 518 -7.47 5.01 2.23
C GLU A 518 -7.74 6.50 2.50
N TYR A 519 -7.46 6.98 3.73
CA TYR A 519 -7.55 8.40 4.04
C TYR A 519 -6.29 9.14 3.57
N VAL A 520 -6.16 9.32 2.26
CA VAL A 520 -5.11 10.17 1.67
C VAL A 520 -5.82 11.40 1.13
N TYR A 521 -5.42 12.61 1.57
CA TYR A 521 -5.94 13.86 1.02
C TYR A 521 -5.42 14.02 -0.42
N GLU A 522 -6.12 13.41 -1.38
CA GLU A 522 -5.89 13.61 -2.79
C GLU A 522 -6.89 14.62 -3.36
N GLN A 523 -6.50 15.29 -4.45
CA GLN A 523 -7.41 16.12 -5.21
C GLN A 523 -8.53 15.24 -5.81
N PRO A 524 -9.78 15.73 -5.87
CA PRO A 524 -10.87 14.94 -6.44
C PRO A 524 -10.57 14.57 -7.90
N THR A 525 -10.80 13.31 -8.24
CA THR A 525 -10.81 12.83 -9.62
C THR A 525 -12.11 13.27 -10.27
N TRP A 526 -12.01 14.09 -11.32
CA TRP A 526 -13.15 14.69 -11.99
C TRP A 526 -13.63 13.85 -13.18
N PHE A 527 -14.89 13.44 -13.14
CA PHE A 527 -15.63 12.85 -14.24
C PHE A 527 -16.52 13.92 -14.87
N TYR A 528 -16.70 13.88 -16.19
CA TYR A 528 -17.49 14.88 -16.93
C TYR A 528 -18.72 14.26 -17.56
N ARG A 529 -19.88 14.94 -17.47
CA ARG A 529 -21.17 14.46 -17.95
C ARG A 529 -21.10 14.13 -19.46
N LYS A 530 -21.58 12.94 -19.82
CA LYS A 530 -21.60 12.45 -21.20
C LYS A 530 -22.41 13.42 -22.08
N GLY A 531 -21.80 13.88 -23.18
CA GLY A 531 -22.43 14.83 -24.11
C GLY A 531 -22.25 16.31 -23.75
N TYR A 532 -21.66 16.63 -22.59
CA TYR A 532 -21.37 18.01 -22.22
C TYR A 532 -20.01 18.47 -22.83
N PRO A 533 -19.90 19.70 -23.37
CA PRO A 533 -18.63 20.21 -23.90
C PRO A 533 -17.57 20.23 -22.80
N ARG A 534 -16.51 19.43 -22.95
CA ARG A 534 -15.41 19.44 -21.97
C ARG A 534 -14.73 20.82 -22.02
N PRO A 535 -14.35 21.41 -20.87
CA PRO A 535 -13.35 22.48 -20.86
C PRO A 535 -12.17 22.02 -21.72
N SER A 536 -11.54 22.92 -22.46
CA SER A 536 -10.46 22.60 -23.41
C SER A 536 -9.21 22.03 -22.72
N GLU A 537 -9.29 20.79 -22.22
CA GLU A 537 -8.17 20.02 -21.74
C GLU A 537 -7.55 19.36 -22.97
N LYS A 538 -6.45 19.96 -23.42
CA LYS A 538 -5.70 19.51 -24.59
C LYS A 538 -5.35 18.01 -24.45
N ARG A 539 -5.80 17.24 -25.45
CA ARG A 539 -5.54 15.81 -25.76
C ARG A 539 -6.47 14.80 -25.07
N ASP A 540 -7.56 14.49 -25.74
CA ASP A 540 -8.27 13.22 -25.57
C ASP A 540 -7.43 12.08 -26.19
N VAL A 541 -6.59 11.44 -25.39
CA VAL A 541 -6.09 10.09 -25.73
C VAL A 541 -7.20 9.12 -25.32
N VAL A 542 -7.89 8.55 -26.31
CA VAL A 542 -8.94 7.54 -26.08
C VAL A 542 -8.31 6.34 -25.34
N ASN A 543 -8.78 6.07 -24.12
CA ASN A 543 -8.29 4.95 -23.33
C ASN A 543 -8.88 3.64 -23.90
N PRO A 544 -8.05 2.61 -24.21
CA PRO A 544 -8.52 1.30 -24.67
C PRO A 544 -9.48 0.59 -23.71
N LEU A 545 -9.56 0.97 -22.44
CA LEU A 545 -10.50 0.38 -21.47
C LEU A 545 -11.94 0.95 -21.56
N THR A 546 -12.16 2.07 -22.26
CA THR A 546 -13.50 2.70 -22.33
C THR A 546 -14.56 1.81 -22.96
N SER A 547 -14.18 0.83 -23.78
CA SER A 547 -15.10 -0.16 -24.36
C SER A 547 -15.22 -1.47 -23.55
N LYS A 548 -14.32 -1.71 -22.58
CA LYS A 548 -14.24 -2.97 -21.80
C LYS A 548 -14.57 -2.82 -20.31
N CYS A 549 -14.73 -1.60 -19.79
CA CYS A 549 -15.44 -1.35 -18.53
C CYS A 549 -16.93 -1.64 -18.78
N LEU A 550 -17.27 -2.93 -18.81
CA LEU A 550 -18.56 -3.44 -19.23
C LEU A 550 -19.68 -3.06 -18.26
N ASP A 551 -20.77 -2.66 -18.89
CA ASP A 551 -22.11 -2.41 -18.41
C ASP A 551 -22.63 -3.54 -17.48
N PRO A 552 -23.20 -3.24 -16.30
CA PRO A 552 -23.84 -4.26 -15.45
C PRO A 552 -25.00 -5.01 -16.13
N GLU A 553 -25.61 -4.45 -17.19
CA GLU A 553 -26.90 -4.94 -17.70
C GLU A 553 -26.85 -5.87 -18.91
N VAL A 554 -25.71 -6.09 -19.56
CA VAL A 554 -25.68 -6.84 -20.84
C VAL A 554 -25.65 -8.37 -20.67
N SER A 555 -25.64 -8.91 -19.44
CA SER A 555 -25.66 -10.37 -19.22
C SER A 555 -27.05 -11.03 -19.24
N ARG A 556 -28.13 -10.31 -19.58
CA ARG A 556 -29.50 -10.90 -19.60
C ARG A 556 -30.36 -10.69 -20.85
N SER A 557 -29.82 -10.17 -21.96
CA SER A 557 -30.62 -9.97 -23.18
C SER A 557 -29.92 -10.45 -24.46
N SER A 558 -29.65 -11.75 -24.56
CA SER A 558 -29.36 -12.41 -25.84
C SER A 558 -30.13 -13.70 -26.03
N ARG A 559 -31.46 -13.63 -25.86
CA ARG A 559 -32.39 -14.50 -26.58
C ARG A 559 -33.57 -13.68 -27.07
N THR A 560 -33.38 -13.02 -28.20
CA THR A 560 -34.50 -12.52 -29.00
C THR A 560 -34.24 -12.90 -30.44
N THR A 561 -34.94 -13.98 -30.84
CA THR A 561 -35.69 -14.07 -32.10
C THR A 561 -34.92 -13.90 -33.40
N MET A 562 -34.82 -15.00 -34.16
CA MET A 562 -34.79 -14.94 -35.62
C MET A 562 -35.92 -15.81 -36.20
N PHE A 563 -36.73 -15.15 -37.04
CA PHE A 563 -37.81 -15.61 -37.93
C PHE A 563 -37.53 -16.96 -38.63
N GLY A 564 -38.46 -17.76 -39.13
CA GLY A 564 -39.91 -17.67 -39.34
C GLY A 564 -40.35 -18.75 -40.35
N ILE A 565 -41.58 -19.27 -40.19
CA ILE A 565 -42.49 -19.85 -41.21
C ILE A 565 -42.05 -21.10 -42.00
N THR A 566 -42.66 -22.26 -41.73
CA THR A 566 -43.39 -23.08 -42.74
C THR A 566 -44.23 -24.21 -42.08
N THR A 567 -45.56 -24.08 -42.19
CA THR A 567 -46.58 -25.09 -42.56
C THR A 567 -46.68 -26.46 -41.88
N MET A 568 -47.84 -26.65 -41.23
CA MET A 568 -48.77 -27.79 -41.35
C MET A 568 -48.43 -29.21 -40.84
N ILE A 569 -49.45 -29.75 -40.13
CA ILE A 569 -49.98 -31.13 -40.17
C ILE A 569 -49.60 -32.09 -39.02
N LEU A 570 -50.67 -32.42 -38.28
CA LEU A 570 -51.08 -33.67 -37.62
C LEU A 570 -50.25 -34.34 -36.50
N SER A 571 -50.93 -34.37 -35.36
CA SER A 571 -51.35 -35.56 -34.58
C SER A 571 -50.31 -36.42 -33.85
N ALA A 572 -50.76 -36.82 -32.65
CA ALA A 572 -50.50 -38.11 -32.00
C ALA A 572 -49.09 -38.21 -31.34
N ILE A 573 -48.83 -38.79 -30.17
CA ILE A 573 -49.61 -39.52 -29.16
C ILE A 573 -48.55 -39.97 -28.11
N ILE A 574 -48.95 -40.10 -26.83
CA ILE A 574 -48.44 -41.09 -25.85
C ILE A 574 -47.07 -40.89 -25.13
N HIS A 575 -47.23 -40.82 -23.79
CA HIS A 575 -46.44 -41.40 -22.67
C HIS A 575 -44.96 -40.99 -22.51
N LEU A 576 -44.47 -40.57 -21.34
CA LEU A 576 -44.75 -40.96 -19.96
C LEU A 576 -44.36 -39.81 -19.02
#